data_AF-A0A3D9BBI5-F1
#
_entry.id   AF-A0A3D9BBI5-F1
#
_cell.length_a   1.000
_cell.length_b   1.000
_cell.length_c   1.000
_cell.angle_alpha   90.00
_cell.angle_beta   90.00
_cell.angle_gamma   90.00
#
_symmetry.space_group_name_H-M   'P 1'
#
loop_
_entity.id
_entity.type
_entity.pdbx_description
1 polymer ?
#
loop_
_entity_poly.entity_id
_entity_poly.type
_entity_poly.pdbx_seq_one_letter_code
_entity_poly.pdbx_strand_id
1 'polypeptide(L)'
;MTKEELEQRNRIHEEESKIFTDAQKVFEILHPDTRMQIVSKDKFMYSVMSSREPIVQTRFVSNSEAGKPSYEKFLEFKKIYDPKFLEIKTKEDFKRQTKDIQQHFKNHFPGEFSGIKF
;
A
#
# COMPACT_ATOMS: atom_id res chain seq x y z
N MET A 1 12.41 13.82 27.98
CA MET A 1 11.87 14.11 26.65
C MET A 1 11.62 15.60 26.59
N THR A 2 12.34 16.32 25.76
CA THR A 2 12.19 17.77 25.60
C THR A 2 10.92 18.08 24.81
N LYS A 3 10.46 19.33 24.86
CA LYS A 3 9.30 19.79 24.08
C LYS A 3 9.54 19.66 22.58
N GLU A 4 10.78 19.89 22.12
CA GLU A 4 11.21 19.71 20.73
C GLU A 4 11.20 18.23 20.32
N GLU A 5 11.68 17.32 21.18
CA GLU A 5 11.61 15.88 20.93
C GLU A 5 10.16 15.37 20.84
N LEU A 6 9.25 15.94 21.63
CA LEU A 6 7.83 15.59 21.58
C LEU A 6 7.14 16.10 20.30
N GLU A 7 7.42 17.34 19.89
CA GLU A 7 6.88 17.92 18.65
C GLU A 7 7.39 17.19 17.41
N GLN A 8 8.68 16.87 17.37
CA GLN A 8 9.28 16.12 16.25
C GLN A 8 8.68 14.70 16.17
N ARG A 9 8.40 14.07 17.32
CA ARG A 9 7.70 12.78 17.38
C ARG A 9 6.28 12.86 16.85
N ASN A 10 5.52 13.89 17.24
CA ASN A 10 4.14 14.05 16.80
C ASN A 10 4.06 14.24 15.27
N ARG A 11 4.97 15.03 14.68
CA ARG A 11 5.03 15.22 13.22
C ARG A 11 5.30 13.92 12.46
N ILE A 12 6.26 13.12 12.92
CA ILE A 12 6.55 11.81 12.30
C ILE A 12 5.32 10.90 12.35
N HIS A 13 4.63 10.86 13.50
CA HIS A 13 3.43 10.06 13.66
C HIS A 13 2.27 10.51 12.74
N GLU A 14 2.08 11.81 12.60
CA GLU A 14 1.07 12.38 11.68
C GLU A 14 1.38 12.04 10.21
N GLU A 15 2.64 12.17 9.79
CA GLU A 15 3.07 11.82 8.44
C GLU A 15 2.87 10.34 8.14
N GLU A 16 3.29 9.45 9.05
CA GLU A 16 3.13 8.00 8.88
C GLU A 16 1.64 7.59 8.83
N SER A 17 0.81 8.19 9.70
CA SER A 17 -0.64 7.96 9.71
C SER A 17 -1.31 8.41 8.41
N LYS A 18 -0.87 9.53 7.84
CA LYS A 18 -1.36 10.03 6.56
C LYS A 18 -1.01 9.09 5.41
N ILE A 19 0.25 8.67 5.31
CA ILE A 19 0.72 7.75 4.25
C ILE A 19 -0.07 6.43 4.30
N PHE A 20 -0.34 5.92 5.52
CA PHE A 20 -1.13 4.72 5.67
C PHE A 20 -2.58 4.89 5.18
N THR A 21 -3.24 5.96 5.62
CA THR A 21 -4.61 6.29 5.19
C THR A 21 -4.68 6.41 3.66
N ASP A 22 -3.68 7.04 3.05
CA ASP A 22 -3.60 7.18 1.60
C ASP A 22 -3.42 5.81 0.91
N ALA A 23 -2.65 4.90 1.49
CA ALA A 23 -2.49 3.56 0.95
C ALA A 23 -3.76 2.70 1.09
N GLN A 24 -4.52 2.83 2.18
CA GLN A 24 -5.83 2.19 2.30
C GLN A 24 -6.81 2.71 1.24
N LYS A 25 -6.86 4.03 1.05
CA LYS A 25 -7.65 4.63 -0.02
C LYS A 25 -7.23 4.11 -1.39
N VAL A 26 -5.92 4.01 -1.64
CA VAL A 26 -5.38 3.40 -2.86
C VAL A 26 -5.86 1.96 -3.02
N PHE A 27 -5.79 1.16 -1.95
CA PHE A 27 -6.27 -0.22 -1.98
C PHE A 27 -7.77 -0.32 -2.27
N GLU A 28 -8.59 0.56 -1.69
CA GLU A 28 -10.05 0.58 -1.90
C GLU A 28 -10.45 0.90 -3.34
N ILE A 29 -9.67 1.74 -4.04
CA ILE A 29 -9.93 2.11 -5.44
C ILE A 29 -9.33 1.14 -6.46
N LEU A 30 -8.56 0.13 -6.02
CA LEU A 30 -8.10 -0.94 -6.90
C LEU A 30 -9.27 -1.77 -7.44
N HIS A 31 -9.10 -2.26 -8.65
CA HIS A 31 -10.04 -3.17 -9.30
C HIS A 31 -10.26 -4.42 -8.43
N PRO A 32 -11.50 -4.97 -8.35
CA PRO A 32 -11.78 -6.18 -7.58
C PRO A 32 -10.83 -7.34 -7.85
N ASP A 33 -10.48 -7.61 -9.11
CA ASP A 33 -9.57 -8.71 -9.47
C ASP A 33 -8.17 -8.54 -8.89
N THR A 34 -7.67 -7.30 -8.86
CA THR A 34 -6.37 -6.98 -8.27
C THR A 34 -6.42 -7.13 -6.75
N ARG A 35 -7.51 -6.68 -6.11
CA ARG A 35 -7.73 -6.94 -4.69
C ARG A 35 -7.83 -8.44 -4.38
N MET A 36 -8.50 -9.22 -5.22
CA MET A 36 -8.61 -10.67 -5.08
C MET A 36 -7.26 -11.38 -5.25
N GLN A 37 -6.41 -10.89 -6.17
CA GLN A 37 -5.06 -11.40 -6.30
C GLN A 37 -4.26 -11.20 -4.99
N ILE A 38 -4.38 -10.04 -4.35
CA ILE A 38 -3.76 -9.77 -3.05
C ILE A 38 -4.30 -10.73 -1.99
N VAL A 39 -5.63 -10.90 -1.90
CA VAL A 39 -6.28 -11.86 -0.96
C VAL A 39 -5.72 -13.28 -1.14
N SER A 40 -5.55 -13.72 -2.38
CA SER A 40 -5.09 -15.08 -2.71
C SER A 40 -3.63 -15.31 -2.33
N LYS A 41 -2.80 -14.26 -2.37
CA LYS A 41 -1.35 -14.33 -2.13
C LYS A 41 -0.98 -14.05 -0.68
N ASP A 42 -1.67 -13.12 -0.02
CA ASP A 42 -1.42 -12.73 1.37
C ASP A 42 -2.72 -12.25 2.04
N LYS A 43 -3.37 -13.17 2.76
CA LYS A 43 -4.63 -12.89 3.49
C LYS A 43 -4.44 -11.83 4.58
N PHE A 44 -3.27 -11.76 5.18
CA PHE A 44 -3.01 -10.82 6.28
C PHE A 44 -2.83 -9.40 5.75
N MET A 45 -2.12 -9.25 4.62
CA MET A 45 -2.05 -7.99 3.87
C MET A 45 -3.44 -7.43 3.58
N TYR A 46 -4.36 -8.28 3.11
CA TYR A 46 -5.73 -7.86 2.85
C TYR A 46 -6.43 -7.34 4.11
N SER A 47 -6.34 -8.05 5.24
CA SER A 47 -6.96 -7.62 6.49
C SER A 47 -6.44 -6.27 6.98
N VAL A 48 -5.13 -6.03 6.83
CA VAL A 48 -4.47 -4.75 7.13
C VAL A 48 -4.97 -3.63 6.23
N MET A 49 -5.01 -3.84 4.92
CA MET A 49 -5.38 -2.80 3.94
C MET A 49 -6.88 -2.53 3.86
N SER A 50 -7.72 -3.49 4.26
CA SER A 50 -9.19 -3.36 4.29
C SER A 50 -9.75 -2.81 5.61
N SER A 51 -8.90 -2.29 6.50
CA SER A 51 -9.28 -1.73 7.81
C SER A 51 -9.97 -2.71 8.75
N ARG A 52 -9.87 -4.02 8.50
CA ARG A 52 -10.48 -5.06 9.34
C ARG A 52 -9.63 -5.39 10.57
N GLU A 53 -8.33 -5.12 10.48
CA GLU A 53 -7.39 -5.22 11.60
C GLU A 53 -6.98 -3.80 12.05
N PRO A 54 -7.11 -3.47 13.35
CA PRO A 54 -6.61 -2.20 13.86
C PRO A 54 -5.09 -2.15 13.70
N ILE A 55 -4.59 -1.10 13.05
CA ILE A 55 -3.14 -0.93 12.94
C ILE A 55 -2.58 -0.47 14.27
N VAL A 56 -1.80 -1.35 14.86
CA VAL A 56 -0.93 -1.02 15.97
C VAL A 56 0.32 -0.33 15.39
N GLN A 57 0.33 1.01 15.30
CA GLN A 57 1.50 1.78 14.84
C GLN A 57 2.63 1.83 15.90
N THR A 58 2.83 0.75 16.65
CA THR A 58 3.80 0.76 17.76
C THR A 58 5.20 0.50 17.24
N ARG A 59 5.88 1.56 16.78
CA ARG A 59 7.34 1.64 16.98
C ARG A 59 7.70 2.07 18.41
N PHE A 60 6.73 2.49 19.22
CA PHE A 60 6.99 3.07 20.56
C PHE A 60 6.37 2.34 21.76
N VAL A 61 5.95 1.08 21.61
CA VAL A 61 5.52 0.28 22.78
C VAL A 61 6.28 -1.04 22.79
N SER A 62 7.35 -1.06 23.59
CA SER A 62 8.02 -2.26 24.09
C SER A 62 8.73 -3.15 23.04
N ASN A 63 9.80 -3.83 23.46
CA ASN A 63 10.50 -4.87 22.68
C ASN A 63 9.63 -6.11 22.39
N SER A 64 8.32 -6.06 22.60
CA SER A 64 7.39 -7.15 22.34
C SER A 64 7.08 -7.26 20.85
N GLU A 65 7.26 -8.45 20.30
CA GLU A 65 7.02 -8.83 18.89
C GLU A 65 5.59 -8.59 18.38
N ALA A 66 4.64 -8.20 19.24
CA ALA A 66 3.21 -8.15 18.96
C ALA A 66 2.74 -6.95 18.11
N GLY A 67 3.57 -5.94 17.83
CA GLY A 67 3.15 -4.70 17.14
C GLY A 67 3.71 -4.45 15.73
N LYS A 68 4.55 -5.36 15.22
CA LYS A 68 5.27 -5.22 13.94
C LYS A 68 4.53 -5.72 12.68
N PRO A 69 3.65 -6.76 12.73
CA PRO A 69 3.17 -7.40 11.51
C PRO A 69 2.40 -6.48 10.55
N SER A 70 1.47 -5.66 11.06
CA SER A 70 0.56 -4.88 10.20
C SER A 70 1.27 -3.74 9.45
N TYR A 71 2.18 -3.02 10.13
CA TYR A 71 2.94 -1.94 9.50
C TYR A 71 3.99 -2.48 8.50
N GLU A 72 4.64 -3.59 8.81
CA GLU A 72 5.57 -4.26 7.88
C GLU A 72 4.84 -4.72 6.61
N LYS A 73 3.64 -5.29 6.76
CA LYS A 73 2.79 -5.64 5.62
C LYS A 73 2.41 -4.42 4.80
N PHE A 74 2.04 -3.32 5.44
CA PHE A 74 1.83 -2.06 4.73
C PHE A 74 3.08 -1.64 3.91
N LEU A 75 4.29 -1.72 4.47
CA LEU A 75 5.51 -1.39 3.75
C LEU A 75 5.76 -2.34 2.56
N GLU A 76 5.43 -3.62 2.70
CA GLU A 76 5.46 -4.59 1.61
C GLU A 76 4.45 -4.23 0.51
N PHE A 77 3.20 -3.86 0.87
CA PHE A 77 2.21 -3.36 -0.09
C PHE A 77 2.76 -2.16 -0.84
N LYS A 78 3.29 -1.14 -0.15
CA LYS A 78 3.81 0.07 -0.78
C LYS A 78 4.96 -0.19 -1.78
N LYS A 79 5.76 -1.24 -1.56
CA LYS A 79 6.81 -1.65 -2.53
C LYS A 79 6.24 -2.22 -3.82
N ILE A 80 5.07 -2.85 -3.74
CA ILE A 80 4.40 -3.47 -4.89
C ILE A 80 3.45 -2.46 -5.55
N TYR A 81 2.87 -1.57 -4.75
CA TYR A 81 1.79 -0.66 -5.09
C TYR A 81 2.25 0.80 -5.02
N ASP A 82 2.79 1.29 -6.14
CA ASP A 82 3.02 2.72 -6.37
C ASP A 82 1.70 3.36 -6.86
N PRO A 83 1.18 4.41 -6.20
CA PRO A 83 -0.02 5.14 -6.64
C PRO A 83 0.03 5.59 -8.10
N LYS A 84 1.22 5.82 -8.67
CA LYS A 84 1.39 6.17 -10.09
C LYS A 84 0.87 5.11 -11.05
N PHE A 85 0.77 3.86 -10.64
CA PHE A 85 0.17 2.82 -11.48
C PHE A 85 -1.32 3.06 -11.77
N LEU A 86 -2.02 3.80 -10.90
CA LEU A 86 -3.41 4.21 -11.13
C LEU A 86 -3.53 5.29 -12.23
N GLU A 87 -2.42 5.90 -12.64
CA GLU A 87 -2.38 6.84 -13.75
C GLU A 87 -2.33 6.11 -15.11
N ILE A 88 -2.00 4.81 -15.13
CA ILE A 88 -1.96 4.00 -16.33
C ILE A 88 -3.38 3.55 -16.68
N LYS A 89 -4.08 4.35 -17.50
CA LYS A 89 -5.50 4.11 -17.86
C LYS A 89 -5.71 3.72 -19.31
N THR A 90 -4.76 4.06 -20.17
CA THR A 90 -4.84 3.83 -21.61
C THR A 90 -3.70 2.95 -22.12
N LYS A 91 -3.87 2.45 -23.34
CA LYS A 91 -2.83 1.70 -24.04
C LYS A 91 -1.58 2.55 -24.25
N GLU A 92 -1.75 3.84 -24.51
CA GLU A 92 -0.68 4.81 -24.69
C GLU A 92 0.09 5.04 -23.39
N ASP A 93 -0.61 5.19 -22.26
CA ASP A 93 0.03 5.34 -20.94
C ASP A 93 0.88 4.13 -20.61
N PHE A 94 0.35 2.93 -20.86
CA PHE A 94 1.04 1.67 -20.63
C PHE A 94 2.29 1.55 -21.50
N LYS A 95 2.18 1.87 -22.80
CA LYS A 95 3.29 1.79 -23.75
C LYS A 95 4.42 2.79 -23.49
N ARG A 96 4.12 3.92 -22.84
CA ARG A 96 5.13 4.92 -22.44
C ARG A 96 6.01 4.47 -21.29
N GLN A 97 5.57 3.48 -20.50
CA GLN A 97 6.36 2.95 -19.38
C GLN A 97 7.53 2.09 -19.87
N THR A 98 8.54 1.91 -19.02
CA THR A 98 9.63 0.96 -19.27
C THR A 98 9.12 -0.48 -19.29
N LYS A 99 9.87 -1.41 -19.91
CA LYS A 99 9.48 -2.82 -19.98
C LYS A 99 9.28 -3.45 -18.60
N ASP A 100 10.14 -3.09 -17.63
CA ASP A 100 10.05 -3.63 -16.27
C ASP A 100 8.76 -3.18 -15.58
N ILE A 101 8.38 -1.91 -15.72
CA ILE A 101 7.11 -1.38 -15.21
C ILE A 101 5.93 -2.06 -15.90
N GLN A 102 5.98 -2.21 -17.23
CA GLN A 102 4.93 -2.89 -17.99
C GLN A 102 4.71 -4.32 -17.50
N GLN A 103 5.80 -5.05 -17.23
CA GLN A 103 5.73 -6.42 -16.73
C GLN A 103 5.23 -6.48 -15.28
N HIS A 104 5.72 -5.59 -14.41
CA HIS A 104 5.26 -5.48 -13.02
C HIS A 104 3.76 -5.19 -12.96
N PHE A 105 3.29 -4.21 -13.74
CA PHE A 105 1.88 -3.84 -13.83
C PHE A 105 1.01 -5.03 -14.26
N LYS A 106 1.38 -5.74 -15.32
CA LYS A 106 0.67 -6.96 -15.76
C LYS A 106 0.58 -8.04 -14.68
N ASN A 107 1.65 -8.23 -13.92
CA ASN A 107 1.75 -9.32 -12.94
C ASN A 107 1.02 -9.02 -11.62
N HIS A 108 0.88 -7.75 -11.26
CA HIS A 108 0.41 -7.31 -9.93
C HIS A 108 -0.89 -6.48 -9.97
N PHE A 109 -1.32 -6.03 -11.16
CA PHE A 109 -2.53 -5.23 -11.40
C PHE A 109 -3.38 -5.81 -12.54
N PRO A 110 -3.76 -7.10 -12.46
CA PRO A 110 -4.47 -7.77 -13.55
C PRO A 110 -5.82 -7.11 -13.86
N GLY A 111 -6.52 -6.61 -12.85
CA GLY A 111 -7.79 -5.92 -13.03
C GLY A 111 -7.64 -4.60 -13.78
N GLU A 112 -6.69 -3.76 -13.36
CA GLU A 112 -6.40 -2.48 -14.03
C GLU A 112 -5.87 -2.72 -15.45
N PHE A 113 -4.99 -3.71 -15.63
CA PHE A 113 -4.49 -4.10 -16.94
C PHE A 113 -5.61 -4.58 -17.87
N SER A 114 -6.54 -5.38 -17.38
CA SER A 114 -7.70 -5.84 -18.16
C SER A 114 -8.64 -4.70 -18.56
N GLY A 115 -8.71 -3.64 -17.75
CA GLY A 115 -9.47 -2.43 -18.03
C GLY A 115 -8.86 -1.57 -19.14
N ILE A 116 -7.58 -1.74 -19.45
CA ILE A 116 -6.93 -1.07 -20.57
C ILE A 116 -7.39 -1.74 -21.87
N LYS A 117 -8.09 -0.99 -22.73
CA LYS A 117 -8.50 -1.46 -24.05
C LYS A 117 -7.29 -1.50 -24.99
N PHE A 118 -6.80 -2.71 -25.29
CA PHE A 118 -5.67 -2.96 -26.20
C PHE A 118 -6.08 -3.12 -27.65
#